data_AF-A0A183HMH0-F1
#
_entry.id   AF-A0A183HMH0-F1
#
_cell.length_a   1.000
_cell.length_b   1.000
_cell.length_c   1.000
_cell.angle_alpha   90.00
_cell.angle_beta   90.00
_cell.angle_gamma   90.00
#
_symmetry.space_group_name_H-M   'P 1'
#
loop_
_entity.id
_entity.type
_entity.pdbx_description
1 polymer ?
#
loop_
_entity_poly.entity_id
_entity_poly.type
_entity_poly.pdbx_seq_one_letter_code
_entity_poly.pdbx_strand_id
1 'polypeptide(L)'
;MAFSDLLHVWCACGPFSSSKTLSYEQLYDLIELVKKERPNILILIGPFIDRTSPIVKSSQCCYTYGDLMDMLLAKIDDALSGTDVQVLIVPNGKKDAALRPSFPTPPFYSHKQRKQQLSKNIIFLPDPAIIRIAGIEFAITASEIIQHLGRDETCRLDNCEDQDRMSRLVRNLFRYWCLTVFVG
;
A
#
# COMPACT_ATOMS: atom_id res chain seq x y z
N MET A 1 22.67 -30.01 5.41
CA MET A 1 21.86 -29.41 4.34
C MET A 1 21.40 -28.07 4.87
N ALA A 2 22.08 -26.99 4.49
CA ALA A 2 21.85 -25.66 5.05
C ALA A 2 20.74 -24.97 4.26
N PHE A 3 19.53 -24.93 4.81
CA PHE A 3 18.50 -23.99 4.39
C PHE A 3 18.41 -22.93 5.47
N SER A 4 19.06 -21.80 5.23
CA SER A 4 18.66 -20.55 5.87
C SER A 4 17.34 -20.17 5.21
N ASP A 5 16.21 -20.40 5.91
CA ASP A 5 14.89 -19.92 5.48
C ASP A 5 14.88 -18.38 5.59
N LEU A 6 15.48 -17.73 4.61
CA LEU A 6 15.56 -16.28 4.49
C LEU A 6 14.15 -15.77 4.14
N LEU A 7 13.58 -14.98 5.04
CA LEU A 7 12.32 -14.30 4.79
C LEU A 7 12.50 -13.24 3.69
N HIS A 8 11.80 -13.42 2.57
CA HIS A 8 11.79 -12.49 1.45
C HIS A 8 10.45 -11.75 1.38
N VAL A 9 10.48 -10.45 1.67
CA VAL A 9 9.30 -9.57 1.67
C VAL A 9 9.46 -8.52 0.58
N TRP A 10 8.49 -8.45 -0.34
CA TRP A 10 8.41 -7.41 -1.36
C TRP A 10 7.37 -6.38 -0.97
N CYS A 11 7.66 -5.11 -1.24
CA CYS A 11 6.77 -4.00 -0.96
C CYS A 11 6.65 -3.12 -2.20
N ALA A 12 5.43 -2.75 -2.57
CA ALA A 12 5.18 -1.76 -3.62
C ALA A 12 4.05 -0.82 -3.19
N CYS A 13 4.15 0.44 -3.58
CA CYS A 13 3.17 1.48 -3.29
C CYS A 13 2.68 2.11 -4.59
N GLY A 14 1.38 2.36 -4.69
CA GLY A 14 0.77 2.97 -5.86
C GLY A 14 1.19 4.44 -6.08
N PRO A 15 0.74 5.06 -7.18
CA PRO A 15 -0.26 4.55 -8.10
C PRO A 15 0.25 3.44 -9.03
N PHE A 16 -0.57 2.42 -9.27
CA PHE A 16 -0.24 1.29 -10.15
C PHE A 16 -0.76 1.43 -11.59
N SER A 17 -1.39 2.55 -11.89
CA SER A 17 -1.94 2.88 -13.20
C SER A 17 -1.26 4.14 -13.72
N SER A 18 -1.17 4.25 -15.05
CA SER A 18 -0.75 5.49 -15.69
C SER A 18 -1.74 6.64 -15.41
N SER A 19 -1.24 7.87 -15.40
CA SER A 19 -2.10 9.06 -15.28
C SER A 19 -2.92 9.35 -16.54
N LYS A 20 -2.51 8.78 -17.68
CA LYS A 20 -3.14 8.99 -18.99
C LYS A 20 -4.11 7.88 -19.39
N THR A 21 -3.90 6.67 -18.86
CA THR A 21 -4.68 5.47 -19.19
C THR A 21 -5.02 4.73 -17.90
N LEU A 22 -6.23 4.16 -17.82
CA LEU A 22 -6.60 3.20 -16.76
C LEU A 22 -5.96 1.81 -17.00
N SER A 23 -4.75 1.78 -17.58
CA SER A 23 -3.98 0.56 -17.80
C SER A 23 -3.10 0.29 -16.59
N TYR A 24 -3.31 -0.89 -15.99
CA TYR A 24 -2.59 -1.37 -14.82
C TYR A 24 -1.38 -2.23 -15.20
N GLU A 25 -0.71 -1.86 -16.30
CA GLU A 25 0.44 -2.60 -16.84
C GLU A 25 1.54 -2.76 -15.78
N GLN A 26 1.85 -1.69 -15.04
CA GLN A 26 2.85 -1.70 -13.97
C GLN A 26 2.52 -2.70 -12.86
N LEU A 27 1.23 -2.85 -12.52
CA LEU A 27 0.80 -3.86 -11.56
C LEU A 27 1.01 -5.25 -12.14
N TYR A 28 0.61 -5.48 -13.40
CA TYR A 28 0.72 -6.80 -14.02
C TYR A 28 2.17 -7.22 -14.18
N ASP A 29 3.06 -6.33 -14.62
CA ASP A 29 4.49 -6.59 -14.72
C ASP A 29 5.10 -6.97 -13.36
N LEU A 30 4.69 -6.25 -12.29
CA LEU A 30 5.11 -6.58 -10.92
C LEU A 30 4.62 -7.98 -10.51
N ILE A 31 3.36 -8.31 -10.78
CA ILE A 31 2.80 -9.61 -10.41
C ILE A 31 3.44 -10.75 -11.20
N GLU A 32 3.77 -10.56 -12.48
CA GLU A 32 4.54 -11.53 -13.26
C GLU A 32 5.92 -11.79 -12.65
N LEU A 33 6.60 -10.73 -12.21
CA LEU A 33 7.89 -10.84 -11.55
C LEU A 33 7.77 -11.57 -10.19
N VAL A 34 6.74 -11.25 -9.39
CA VAL A 34 6.44 -11.94 -8.13
C VAL A 34 6.17 -13.42 -8.36
N LYS A 35 5.42 -13.77 -9.41
CA LYS A 35 5.14 -15.16 -9.78
C LYS A 35 6.41 -15.94 -10.09
N LYS A 36 7.38 -15.29 -10.73
CA LYS A 36 8.68 -15.86 -11.09
C LYS A 36 9.61 -16.02 -9.88
N GLU A 37 9.78 -14.96 -9.09
CA GLU A 37 10.74 -14.91 -7.99
C GLU A 37 10.20 -15.46 -6.66
N ARG A 38 8.87 -15.62 -6.55
CA ARG A 38 8.14 -16.23 -5.42
C ARG A 38 8.63 -15.75 -4.03
N PRO A 39 8.56 -14.44 -3.74
CA PRO A 39 8.80 -13.95 -2.38
C PRO A 39 7.80 -14.58 -1.41
N ASN A 40 8.15 -14.69 -0.12
CA ASN A 40 7.22 -15.22 0.87
C ASN A 40 6.00 -14.30 1.03
N ILE A 41 6.23 -12.98 0.99
CA ILE A 41 5.18 -11.98 1.19
C ILE A 41 5.31 -10.86 0.17
N LEU A 42 4.17 -10.44 -0.38
CA LEU A 42 4.02 -9.23 -1.18
C LEU A 42 3.09 -8.26 -0.45
N ILE A 43 3.59 -7.07 -0.11
CA ILE A 43 2.83 -5.99 0.49
C ILE A 43 2.52 -4.94 -0.59
N LEU A 44 1.25 -4.79 -0.93
CA LEU A 44 0.75 -3.78 -1.86
C LEU A 44 0.03 -2.68 -1.10
N ILE A 45 0.54 -1.46 -1.24
CA ILE A 45 0.02 -0.26 -0.58
C ILE A 45 -0.62 0.63 -1.64
N GLY A 46 -1.81 1.17 -1.36
CA GLY A 46 -2.51 2.06 -2.26
C GLY A 46 -1.77 3.40 -2.53
N PRO A 47 -2.25 4.21 -3.49
CA PRO A 47 -3.55 4.07 -4.13
C PRO A 47 -3.58 3.02 -5.26
N PHE A 48 -4.55 2.13 -5.20
CA PHE A 48 -4.90 1.23 -6.30
C PHE A 48 -5.70 1.97 -7.35
N ILE A 49 -6.74 2.70 -6.94
CA ILE A 49 -7.53 3.54 -7.82
C ILE A 49 -7.35 4.98 -7.36
N ASP A 50 -6.47 5.71 -8.03
CA ASP A 50 -6.16 7.08 -7.63
C ASP A 50 -7.30 8.04 -7.97
N ARG A 51 -8.03 8.49 -6.93
CA ARG A 51 -9.12 9.46 -7.07
C ARG A 51 -8.67 10.82 -7.59
N THR A 52 -7.37 11.12 -7.55
CA THR A 52 -6.82 12.38 -8.06
C THR A 52 -6.57 12.31 -9.57
N SER A 53 -6.51 11.10 -10.14
CA SER A 53 -6.28 10.88 -11.56
C SER A 53 -7.43 11.44 -12.43
N PRO A 54 -7.14 12.27 -13.46
CA PRO A 54 -8.16 12.84 -14.33
C PRO A 54 -9.04 11.78 -15.01
N ILE A 55 -8.45 10.64 -15.38
CA ILE A 55 -9.19 9.59 -16.09
C ILE A 55 -10.18 8.85 -15.18
N VAL A 56 -9.87 8.73 -13.89
CA VAL A 56 -10.77 8.14 -12.87
C VAL A 56 -11.97 9.06 -12.59
N LYS A 57 -11.81 10.37 -12.81
CA LYS A 57 -12.90 11.37 -12.72
C LYS A 57 -13.67 11.55 -14.03
N SER A 58 -13.14 11.03 -15.14
CA SER A 58 -13.75 11.23 -16.46
C SER A 58 -15.01 10.40 -16.63
N SER A 59 -15.95 10.88 -17.45
CA SER A 59 -17.14 10.12 -17.87
C SER A 59 -16.80 8.91 -18.75
N GLN A 60 -15.55 8.76 -19.17
CA GLN A 60 -15.05 7.60 -19.93
C GLN A 60 -14.80 6.39 -19.01
N CYS A 61 -14.79 6.58 -17.69
CA CYS A 61 -14.72 5.47 -16.75
C CYS A 61 -16.09 4.81 -16.62
N CYS A 62 -16.34 3.77 -17.42
CA CYS A 62 -17.60 3.02 -17.41
C CYS A 62 -17.75 2.04 -16.24
N TYR A 63 -16.76 1.97 -15.33
CA TYR A 63 -16.75 1.05 -14.20
C TYR A 63 -16.96 1.80 -12.89
N THR A 64 -17.63 1.17 -11.93
CA THR A 64 -17.59 1.68 -10.56
C THR A 64 -16.21 1.44 -9.94
N TYR A 65 -15.83 2.23 -8.93
CA TYR A 65 -14.57 2.02 -8.23
C TYR A 65 -14.50 0.66 -7.52
N GLY A 66 -15.65 0.14 -7.07
CA GLY A 66 -15.75 -1.21 -6.51
C GLY A 66 -15.49 -2.28 -7.57
N ASP A 67 -16.05 -2.14 -8.77
CA ASP A 67 -15.82 -3.09 -9.87
C ASP A 67 -14.37 -3.10 -10.34
N LEU A 68 -13.76 -1.92 -10.48
CA LEU A 68 -12.33 -1.80 -10.78
C LEU A 68 -11.49 -2.54 -9.73
N MET A 69 -11.78 -2.32 -8.45
CA MET A 69 -11.04 -2.95 -7.38
C MET A 69 -11.21 -4.48 -7.40
N ASP A 70 -12.43 -4.97 -7.54
CA ASP A 70 -12.71 -6.41 -7.66
C ASP A 70 -12.00 -7.03 -8.88
N MET A 71 -11.93 -6.31 -10.02
CA MET A 71 -11.19 -6.78 -11.20
C MET A 71 -9.68 -6.86 -10.96
N LEU A 72 -9.09 -5.89 -10.26
CA LEU A 72 -7.67 -5.91 -9.91
C LEU A 72 -7.35 -7.07 -8.98
N LEU A 73 -8.17 -7.27 -7.94
CA LEU A 73 -8.01 -8.36 -6.98
C LEU A 73 -8.13 -9.72 -7.65
N ALA A 74 -9.11 -9.91 -8.52
CA ALA A 74 -9.27 -11.15 -9.27
C ALA A 74 -8.07 -11.46 -10.17
N LYS A 75 -7.47 -10.45 -10.79
CA LYS A 75 -6.26 -10.64 -11.62
C LYS A 75 -5.02 -10.98 -10.79
N ILE A 76 -4.84 -10.34 -9.64
CA ILE A 76 -3.74 -10.69 -8.72
C ILE A 76 -3.90 -12.14 -8.26
N ASP A 77 -5.12 -12.50 -7.84
CA ASP A 77 -5.43 -13.84 -7.34
C ASP A 77 -5.22 -14.92 -8.41
N ASP A 78 -5.72 -14.70 -9.64
CA ASP A 78 -5.55 -15.62 -10.76
C ASP A 78 -4.07 -15.76 -11.17
N ALA A 79 -3.34 -14.65 -11.24
CA ALA A 79 -1.94 -14.67 -11.64
C ALA A 79 -1.04 -15.41 -10.63
N LEU A 80 -1.34 -15.27 -9.33
CA LEU A 80 -0.61 -15.91 -8.23
C LEU A 80 -1.22 -17.24 -7.77
N SER A 81 -2.26 -17.71 -8.44
CA SER A 81 -2.87 -19.01 -8.17
C SER A 81 -1.85 -20.14 -8.28
N GLY A 82 -1.83 -21.02 -7.28
CA GLY A 82 -0.87 -22.12 -7.17
C GLY A 82 0.53 -21.72 -6.70
N THR A 83 0.71 -20.48 -6.22
CA THR A 83 1.93 -20.06 -5.51
C THR A 83 1.69 -19.97 -4.00
N ASP A 84 2.76 -20.07 -3.22
CA ASP A 84 2.74 -19.91 -1.76
C ASP A 84 2.95 -18.45 -1.33
N VAL A 85 2.86 -17.50 -2.26
CA VAL A 85 3.05 -16.07 -1.98
C VAL A 85 1.83 -15.54 -1.21
N GLN A 86 2.08 -14.98 -0.03
CA GLN A 86 1.03 -14.29 0.74
C GLN A 86 0.98 -12.81 0.35
N VAL A 87 -0.20 -12.32 -0.03
CA VAL A 87 -0.40 -10.93 -0.47
C VAL A 87 -1.10 -10.14 0.63
N LEU A 88 -0.51 -9.03 1.05
CA LEU A 88 -1.07 -8.10 2.02
C LEU A 88 -1.46 -6.81 1.31
N ILE A 89 -2.72 -6.41 1.42
CA ILE A 89 -3.27 -5.23 0.75
C ILE A 89 -3.60 -4.17 1.78
N VAL A 90 -2.95 -3.01 1.65
CA VAL A 90 -3.12 -1.85 2.55
C VAL A 90 -3.69 -0.67 1.76
N PRO A 91 -4.82 -0.08 2.17
CA PRO A 91 -5.42 1.05 1.47
C PRO A 91 -4.65 2.36 1.72
N ASN A 92 -4.77 3.29 0.79
CA ASN A 92 -4.48 4.70 1.01
C ASN A 92 -5.79 5.47 1.23
N GLY A 93 -6.16 5.75 2.47
CA GLY A 93 -7.44 6.40 2.78
C GLY A 93 -7.66 7.72 2.05
N LYS A 94 -6.61 8.51 1.85
CA LYS A 94 -6.72 9.82 1.18
C LYS A 94 -6.92 9.68 -0.32
N LYS A 95 -6.22 8.73 -0.97
CA LYS A 95 -6.10 8.67 -2.44
C LYS A 95 -6.93 7.55 -3.09
N ASP A 96 -7.30 6.48 -2.39
CA ASP A 96 -8.05 5.36 -2.99
C ASP A 96 -9.53 5.66 -3.21
N ALA A 97 -9.98 5.73 -4.47
CA ALA A 97 -11.35 6.07 -4.83
C ALA A 97 -12.39 5.02 -4.36
N ALA A 98 -11.99 3.76 -4.18
CA ALA A 98 -12.87 2.69 -3.72
C ALA A 98 -13.27 2.79 -2.24
N LEU A 99 -12.64 3.70 -1.48
CA LEU A 99 -12.91 3.91 -0.05
C LEU A 99 -13.37 5.34 0.23
N ARG A 100 -14.06 5.50 1.36
CA ARG A 100 -14.28 6.85 1.89
C ARG A 100 -12.98 7.36 2.49
N PRO A 101 -12.65 8.66 2.29
CA PRO A 101 -11.45 9.23 2.87
C PRO A 101 -11.64 9.42 4.37
N SER A 102 -11.07 8.51 5.15
CA SER A 102 -11.03 8.58 6.60
C SER A 102 -9.68 8.08 7.09
N PHE A 103 -9.20 8.65 8.19
CA PHE A 103 -8.02 8.16 8.89
C PHE A 103 -8.37 7.96 10.38
N PRO A 104 -8.10 6.78 10.98
CA PRO A 104 -7.60 5.54 10.36
C PRO A 104 -8.50 5.01 9.23
N THR A 105 -7.89 4.38 8.25
CA THR A 105 -8.57 3.82 7.08
C THR A 105 -8.92 2.36 7.33
N PRO A 106 -10.20 1.96 7.19
CA PRO A 106 -10.57 0.55 7.28
C PRO A 106 -9.99 -0.25 6.10
N PRO A 107 -9.81 -1.59 6.23
CA PRO A 107 -9.42 -2.44 5.11
C PRO A 107 -10.42 -2.34 3.95
N PHE A 108 -9.99 -2.70 2.74
CA PHE A 108 -10.93 -2.82 1.62
C PHE A 108 -12.00 -3.87 1.90
N TYR A 109 -13.23 -3.55 1.50
CA TYR A 109 -14.36 -4.47 1.60
C TYR A 109 -14.70 -4.97 0.20
N SER A 110 -14.35 -6.21 -0.14
CA SER A 110 -14.80 -6.79 -1.40
C SER A 110 -16.19 -7.37 -1.22
N HIS A 111 -17.16 -6.82 -1.93
CA HIS A 111 -18.54 -7.34 -1.96
C HIS A 111 -18.60 -8.78 -2.48
N LYS A 112 -17.59 -9.21 -3.27
CA LYS A 112 -17.48 -10.54 -3.86
C LYS A 112 -16.71 -11.55 -3.02
N GLN A 113 -16.08 -11.19 -1.90
CA GLN A 113 -15.51 -12.17 -0.96
C GLN A 113 -16.51 -13.23 -0.47
N ARG A 114 -17.83 -12.93 -0.53
CA ARG A 114 -18.89 -13.89 -0.19
C ARG A 114 -19.34 -14.79 -1.36
N LYS A 115 -18.94 -14.49 -2.61
CA LYS A 115 -19.44 -15.16 -3.82
C LYS A 115 -18.33 -15.70 -4.75
N GLN A 116 -17.14 -15.11 -4.74
CA GLN A 116 -15.96 -15.56 -5.46
C GLN A 116 -14.89 -15.94 -4.44
N GLN A 117 -14.36 -17.15 -4.59
CA GLN A 117 -13.30 -17.74 -3.77
C GLN A 117 -11.97 -17.04 -4.08
N LEU A 118 -11.80 -15.78 -3.63
CA LEU A 118 -10.45 -15.23 -3.52
C LEU A 118 -9.63 -16.22 -2.68
N SER A 119 -8.44 -16.57 -3.14
CA SER A 119 -7.60 -17.53 -2.43
C SER A 119 -7.35 -17.05 -1.00
N LYS A 120 -7.10 -17.99 -0.09
CA LYS A 120 -6.77 -17.70 1.33
C LYS A 120 -5.48 -16.87 1.47
N ASN A 121 -4.77 -16.62 0.38
CA ASN A 121 -3.45 -16.01 0.37
C ASN A 121 -3.51 -14.47 0.32
N ILE A 122 -4.67 -13.87 0.04
CA ILE A 122 -4.84 -12.40 0.04
C ILE A 122 -5.47 -11.94 1.36
N ILE A 123 -4.77 -11.07 2.09
CA ILE A 123 -5.21 -10.48 3.35
C ILE A 123 -5.32 -8.97 3.21
N PHE A 124 -6.46 -8.42 3.61
CA PHE A 124 -6.69 -6.98 3.65
C PHE A 124 -6.36 -6.44 5.04
N LEU A 125 -5.55 -5.39 5.08
CA LEU A 125 -5.11 -4.71 6.29
C LEU A 125 -5.68 -3.27 6.33
N PRO A 126 -5.88 -2.69 7.52
CA PRO A 126 -6.19 -1.26 7.64
C PRO A 126 -4.96 -0.39 7.33
N ASP A 127 -5.15 0.92 7.23
CA ASP A 127 -4.06 1.89 7.28
C ASP A 127 -4.27 2.85 8.47
N PRO A 128 -3.34 2.90 9.44
CA PRO A 128 -2.10 2.13 9.53
C PRO A 128 -2.35 0.69 10.03
N ALA A 129 -1.36 -0.19 9.84
CA ALA A 129 -1.36 -1.56 10.37
C ALA A 129 -0.02 -1.93 11.00
N ILE A 130 -0.06 -2.72 12.07
CA ILE A 130 1.12 -3.39 12.63
C ILE A 130 0.90 -4.89 12.47
N ILE A 131 1.83 -5.56 11.80
CA ILE A 131 1.79 -7.00 11.56
C ILE A 131 3.10 -7.65 12.01
N ARG A 132 3.05 -8.94 12.33
CA ARG A 132 4.24 -9.71 12.71
C ARG A 132 4.44 -10.87 11.75
N ILE A 133 5.58 -10.88 11.07
CA ILE A 133 5.96 -11.89 10.06
C ILE A 133 7.24 -12.56 10.55
N ALA A 134 7.21 -13.88 10.75
CA ALA A 134 8.37 -14.67 11.20
C ALA A 134 9.11 -14.05 12.41
N GLY A 135 8.37 -13.46 13.36
CA GLY A 135 8.93 -12.81 14.55
C GLY A 135 9.38 -11.35 14.37
N ILE A 136 9.35 -10.82 13.14
CA ILE A 136 9.68 -9.42 12.83
C ILE A 136 8.39 -8.60 12.78
N GLU A 137 8.34 -7.48 13.49
CA GLU A 137 7.21 -6.55 13.47
C GLU A 137 7.37 -5.51 12.36
N PHE A 138 6.34 -5.36 11.53
CA PHE A 138 6.24 -4.39 10.46
C PHE A 138 5.13 -3.40 10.81
N ALA A 139 5.48 -2.11 10.89
CA ALA A 139 4.51 -1.03 10.92
C ALA A 139 4.36 -0.47 9.50
N ILE A 140 3.14 -0.51 8.98
CA ILE A 140 2.82 -0.15 7.60
C ILE A 140 1.83 1.01 7.63
N THR A 141 2.11 2.04 6.83
CA THR A 141 1.16 3.12 6.58
C THR A 141 1.27 3.65 5.17
N ALA A 142 0.14 3.97 4.56
CA ALA A 142 0.04 4.61 3.26
C ALA A 142 0.04 6.15 3.37
N SER A 143 -0.01 6.68 4.59
CA SER A 143 -0.06 8.11 4.86
C SER A 143 1.32 8.75 4.69
N GLU A 144 1.37 9.90 4.01
CA GLU A 144 2.61 10.64 3.71
C GLU A 144 3.09 11.45 4.95
N ILE A 145 3.17 10.82 6.11
CA ILE A 145 3.42 11.47 7.42
C ILE A 145 4.75 12.22 7.42
N ILE A 146 5.79 11.64 6.80
CA ILE A 146 7.10 12.29 6.71
C ILE A 146 7.02 13.57 5.88
N GLN A 147 6.23 13.59 4.81
CA GLN A 147 6.03 14.79 4.00
C GLN A 147 5.25 15.86 4.77
N HIS A 148 4.24 15.45 5.53
CA HIS A 148 3.48 16.35 6.41
C HIS A 148 4.39 16.96 7.49
N LEU A 149 5.10 16.13 8.25
CA LEU A 149 6.07 16.57 9.25
C LEU A 149 7.15 17.46 8.65
N GLY A 150 7.64 17.13 7.44
CA GLY A 150 8.66 17.90 6.77
C GLY A 150 8.23 19.30 6.33
N ARG A 151 6.94 19.55 6.10
CA ARG A 151 6.43 20.89 5.78
C ARG A 151 6.38 21.80 6.99
N ASP A 152 6.07 21.23 8.15
CA ASP A 152 5.84 21.98 9.39
C ASP A 152 7.04 21.92 10.36
N GLU A 153 8.12 21.20 10.01
CA GLU A 153 9.36 21.15 10.79
C GLU A 153 10.07 22.50 10.76
N THR A 154 10.21 23.11 11.93
CA THR A 154 11.09 24.27 12.14
C THR A 154 12.30 23.84 12.97
N CYS A 155 13.49 23.94 12.39
CA CYS A 155 14.74 23.70 13.11
C CYS A 155 15.34 25.03 13.58
N ARG A 156 15.67 25.13 14.87
CA ARG A 156 16.26 26.33 15.50
C ARG A 156 17.74 26.18 15.89
N LEU A 157 18.44 25.21 15.30
CA LEU A 157 19.84 24.90 15.63
C LEU A 157 20.79 25.42 14.55
N ASP A 158 21.88 26.04 14.98
CA ASP A 158 22.89 26.68 14.13
C ASP A 158 23.64 25.70 13.18
N ASN A 159 23.46 24.38 13.34
CA ASN A 159 24.06 23.32 12.49
C ASN A 159 23.00 22.44 11.79
N CYS A 160 21.82 22.99 11.48
CA CYS A 160 20.73 22.22 10.87
C CYS A 160 21.06 21.70 9.45
N GLU A 161 21.94 22.39 8.72
CA GLU A 161 22.29 22.05 7.33
C GLU A 161 23.14 20.77 7.22
N ASP A 162 23.91 20.43 8.27
CA ASP A 162 24.80 19.24 8.30
C ASP A 162 24.11 17.95 8.78
N GLN A 163 22.83 18.02 9.19
CA GLN A 163 22.07 16.86 9.69
C GLN A 163 21.09 16.34 8.64
N ASP A 164 21.06 15.03 8.42
CA ASP A 164 20.08 14.40 7.51
C ASP A 164 18.64 14.64 7.99
N ARG A 165 17.91 15.44 7.20
CA ARG A 165 16.53 15.83 7.47
C ARG A 165 15.60 14.63 7.59
N MET A 166 15.80 13.59 6.77
CA MET A 166 14.97 12.40 6.82
C MET A 166 15.16 11.64 8.13
N SER A 167 16.40 11.46 8.58
CA SER A 167 16.71 10.87 9.88
C SER A 167 16.08 11.63 11.04
N ARG A 168 16.04 12.98 11.00
CA ARG A 168 15.34 13.77 12.04
C ARG A 168 13.83 13.55 12.05
N LEU A 169 13.19 13.59 10.87
CA LEU A 169 11.75 13.38 10.75
C LEU A 169 11.34 11.97 11.20
N VAL A 170 12.12 10.96 10.82
CA VAL A 170 11.92 9.57 11.24
C VAL A 170 12.11 9.43 12.75
N ARG A 171 13.15 10.04 13.34
CA ARG A 171 13.35 10.05 14.79
C ARG A 171 12.18 10.69 15.53
N ASN A 172 11.64 11.79 15.00
CA ASN A 172 10.47 12.44 15.57
C ASN A 172 9.25 11.51 15.51
N LEU A 173 9.03 10.82 14.38
CA LEU A 173 7.95 9.83 14.26
C LEU A 173 8.04 8.74 15.34
N PHE A 174 9.22 8.15 15.53
CA PHE A 174 9.45 7.15 16.58
C PHE A 174 9.31 7.71 17.99
N ARG A 175 9.64 8.99 18.21
CA ARG A 175 9.49 9.63 19.52
C ARG A 175 8.01 9.83 19.90
N TYR A 176 7.17 10.19 18.94
CA TYR A 176 5.75 10.46 19.19
C TYR A 176 4.88 9.19 19.22
N TRP A 177 5.42 8.01 18.86
CA TRP A 177 4.69 6.73 18.82
C TRP A 177 3.35 6.81 18.09
N CYS A 178 3.22 7.74 17.13
CA CYS A 178 1.97 8.04 16.48
C CYS A 178 2.21 8.17 14.98
N LEU A 179 1.50 7.36 14.20
CA LEU A 179 1.47 7.44 12.73
C LEU A 179 0.53 8.56 12.25
N THR A 180 0.31 9.58 13.09
CA THR A 180 -0.56 10.73 12.78
C THR A 180 -0.04 11.93 13.54
N VAL A 181 0.29 12.99 12.83
CA VAL A 181 0.52 14.30 13.45
C VAL A 181 -0.53 15.24 12.87
N PHE A 182 -1.53 15.56 13.69
CA PHE A 182 -2.45 16.66 13.40
C PHE A 182 -1.71 17.96 13.69
N VAL A 183 -1.30 18.67 12.64
CA VAL A 183 -0.94 20.08 12.76
C VAL A 183 -2.24 20.85 12.47
N GLY A 184 -2.79 21.46 13.52
CA GLY A 184 -4.01 22.28 13.46
C GLY A 184 -3.76 23.67 12.90
#